data_AF-F8AP09-F1
#
_entry.id   AF-F8AP09-F1
#
_cell.length_a   1.000
_cell.length_b   1.000
_cell.length_c   1.000
_cell.angle_alpha   90.00
_cell.angle_beta   90.00
_cell.angle_gamma   90.00
#
_symmetry.space_group_name_H-M   'P 1'
#
loop_
_entity.id
_entity.type
_entity.pdbx_description
1 polymer ?
#
loop_
_entity_poly.entity_id
_entity_poly.type
_entity_poly.pdbx_seq_one_letter_code
_entity_poly.pdbx_strand_id
1 'polypeptide(L)'
;MKGKCLFNYTNAMEKTIGNDGVLSTDIEHIKNEIEESYNRLFKKYENKELGFMDLIYQKDLTTYNELKKYSKDFEYIIIIGMGGSILGAQMVYEAIKGIYYNEHTTNKKVYFLDNSDPEKTFEVLNLVDLEKTLVFAISKSGNTAETIANFLIVRDRLKNNIKNYVKNIVIVANDGMLREMAEKEGYMLFDVPKNVGGRFSVLSAVGLAPLSCMGINIEMLLNGARDMDKLCKNKDIFKNPALMNAVIHYILYNKGKTVAVLMPYIERLHKFGMWYRQLWGESLGKDGKGQTPVVSVGAKDQHSQLQLYLEGPKDKIITFLRVNKFKNDLIIKNSNYLSGHNLSELLLSEQEGTEASLTSRNVPNVSIVIDELNEYTLGKLIYLYEMQTAFMGELLKINAFNQPAVEDGKRITRELLRGKSIEELTGFKSYDKNYIIEM
;
A
#
# COMPACT_ATOMS: atom_id res chain seq x y z
N MET A 1 -27.36 -2.27 -2.99
CA MET A 1 -26.09 -2.35 -3.76
C MET A 1 -24.98 -2.71 -2.78
N LYS A 2 -24.32 -3.86 -2.94
CA LYS A 2 -23.24 -4.28 -2.02
C LYS A 2 -22.00 -3.39 -2.22
N GLY A 3 -21.35 -3.01 -1.12
CA GLY A 3 -20.08 -2.27 -1.11
C GLY A 3 -20.12 -0.88 -1.75
N LYS A 4 -21.01 0.00 -1.26
CA LYS A 4 -20.93 1.43 -1.61
C LYS A 4 -19.58 2.00 -1.18
N CYS A 5 -18.99 2.77 -2.08
CA CYS A 5 -17.83 3.61 -1.86
C CYS A 5 -18.22 5.00 -2.36
N LEU A 6 -18.06 6.01 -1.52
CA LEU A 6 -18.38 7.40 -1.82
C LEU A 6 -17.09 8.21 -1.75
N PHE A 7 -16.90 9.10 -2.72
CA PHE A 7 -15.85 10.11 -2.69
C PHE A 7 -16.52 11.47 -2.47
N ASN A 8 -16.26 12.09 -1.32
CA ASN A 8 -16.73 13.42 -0.97
C ASN A 8 -15.55 14.39 -1.02
N TYR A 9 -15.56 15.32 -1.97
CA TYR A 9 -14.53 16.33 -2.13
C TYR A 9 -15.01 17.76 -1.80
N THR A 10 -16.19 17.88 -1.16
CA THR A 10 -16.81 19.17 -0.86
C THR A 10 -15.88 20.10 -0.09
N ASN A 11 -15.13 19.57 0.88
CA ASN A 11 -14.23 20.33 1.75
C ASN A 11 -12.86 20.65 1.11
N ALA A 12 -12.65 20.29 -0.16
CA ALA A 12 -11.51 20.74 -0.95
C ALA A 12 -11.87 21.89 -1.89
N MET A 13 -13.17 22.18 -2.07
CA MET A 13 -13.64 23.20 -3.01
C MET A 13 -13.64 24.58 -2.37
N GLU A 14 -13.33 25.60 -3.18
CA GLU A 14 -13.29 27.01 -2.77
C GLU A 14 -14.61 27.50 -2.17
N LYS A 15 -15.76 27.02 -2.67
CA LYS A 15 -17.08 27.32 -2.10
C LYS A 15 -17.20 26.98 -0.60
N THR A 16 -16.42 26.01 -0.12
CA THR A 16 -16.47 25.54 1.27
C THR A 16 -15.33 26.12 2.10
N ILE A 17 -14.11 26.16 1.56
CA ILE A 17 -12.91 26.55 2.32
C ILE A 17 -12.28 27.87 1.88
N GLY A 18 -12.90 28.63 0.98
CA GLY A 18 -12.38 29.90 0.48
C GLY A 18 -11.15 29.75 -0.43
N ASN A 19 -10.31 30.79 -0.47
CA ASN A 19 -9.22 30.95 -1.46
C ASN A 19 -8.17 29.81 -1.48
N ASP A 20 -8.04 29.06 -0.38
CA ASP A 20 -7.16 27.89 -0.27
C ASP A 20 -7.70 26.64 -1.00
N GLY A 21 -8.95 26.67 -1.45
CA GLY A 21 -9.63 25.55 -2.13
C GLY A 21 -9.50 25.54 -3.65
N VAL A 22 -10.03 24.50 -4.26
CA VAL A 22 -10.11 24.33 -5.72
C VAL A 22 -11.30 25.11 -6.26
N LEU A 23 -11.06 26.03 -7.20
CA LEU A 23 -12.12 26.76 -7.89
C LEU A 23 -12.67 25.91 -9.05
N SER A 24 -13.94 26.12 -9.41
CA SER A 24 -14.48 25.51 -10.64
C SER A 24 -13.75 26.00 -11.88
N THR A 25 -13.27 27.25 -11.87
CA THR A 25 -12.43 27.83 -12.92
C THR A 25 -11.04 27.21 -12.98
N ASP A 26 -10.47 26.74 -11.86
CA ASP A 26 -9.19 26.01 -11.89
C ASP A 26 -9.31 24.75 -12.75
N ILE A 27 -10.40 23.99 -12.57
CA ILE A 27 -10.68 22.77 -13.33
C ILE A 27 -10.90 23.10 -14.81
N GLU A 28 -11.68 24.14 -15.12
CA GLU A 28 -11.92 24.54 -16.52
C GLU A 28 -10.63 25.02 -17.21
N HIS A 29 -9.76 25.76 -16.51
CA HIS A 29 -8.48 26.22 -17.05
C HIS A 29 -7.55 25.08 -17.44
N ILE A 30 -7.57 23.96 -16.71
CA ILE A 30 -6.74 22.79 -17.02
C ILE A 30 -7.50 21.67 -17.74
N LYS A 31 -8.72 21.92 -18.22
CA LYS A 31 -9.58 20.90 -18.84
C LYS A 31 -8.89 20.15 -19.98
N ASN A 32 -8.20 20.87 -20.86
CA ASN A 32 -7.44 20.26 -21.95
C ASN A 32 -6.31 19.36 -21.40
N GLU A 33 -5.60 19.77 -20.35
CA GLU A 33 -4.55 18.96 -19.71
C GLU A 33 -5.14 17.71 -19.04
N ILE A 34 -6.33 17.81 -18.45
CA ILE A 34 -7.08 16.66 -17.90
C ILE A 34 -7.41 15.66 -19.02
N GLU A 35 -8.01 16.12 -20.12
CA GLU A 35 -8.38 15.27 -21.26
C GLU A 35 -7.14 14.61 -21.90
N GLU A 36 -6.07 15.36 -22.10
CA GLU A 36 -4.81 14.83 -22.60
C GLU A 36 -4.19 13.80 -21.65
N SER A 37 -4.19 14.06 -20.33
CA SER A 37 -3.66 13.12 -19.33
C SER A 37 -4.42 11.80 -19.34
N TYR A 38 -5.75 11.86 -19.45
CA TYR A 38 -6.61 10.69 -19.61
C TYR A 38 -6.24 9.92 -20.88
N ASN A 39 -6.18 10.61 -22.02
CA ASN A 39 -5.88 9.99 -23.31
C ASN A 39 -4.48 9.36 -23.33
N ARG A 40 -3.46 10.02 -22.76
CA ARG A 40 -2.11 9.46 -22.63
C ARG A 40 -2.10 8.18 -21.80
N LEU A 41 -2.78 8.16 -20.65
CA LEU A 41 -2.85 6.97 -19.80
C LEU A 41 -3.46 5.79 -20.54
N PHE A 42 -4.62 6.01 -21.19
CA PHE A 42 -5.31 4.94 -21.90
C PHE A 42 -4.59 4.51 -23.17
N LYS A 43 -3.85 5.40 -23.83
CA LYS A 43 -2.94 5.02 -24.92
C LYS A 43 -1.81 4.11 -24.43
N LYS A 44 -1.19 4.40 -23.27
CA LYS A 44 -0.19 3.49 -22.65
C LYS A 44 -0.81 2.14 -22.29
N TYR A 45 -2.06 2.13 -21.82
CA TYR A 45 -2.80 0.90 -21.56
C TYR A 45 -3.05 0.08 -22.84
N GLU A 46 -3.52 0.72 -23.92
CA GLU A 46 -3.71 0.10 -25.23
C GLU A 46 -2.40 -0.49 -25.79
N ASN A 47 -1.28 0.21 -25.58
CA ASN A 47 0.07 -0.24 -25.92
C ASN A 47 0.63 -1.34 -25.00
N LYS A 48 -0.16 -1.83 -24.02
CA LYS A 48 0.24 -2.87 -23.05
C LYS A 48 1.40 -2.47 -22.12
N GLU A 49 1.59 -1.18 -21.89
CA GLU A 49 2.60 -0.65 -20.97
C GLU A 49 2.13 -0.71 -19.50
N LEU A 50 0.81 -0.70 -19.27
CA LEU A 50 0.19 -0.61 -17.94
C LEU A 50 -0.44 -1.94 -17.49
N GLY A 51 0.40 -2.95 -17.22
CA GLY A 51 -0.08 -4.30 -16.92
C GLY A 51 -0.95 -4.41 -15.67
N PHE A 52 -0.84 -3.47 -14.72
CA PHE A 52 -1.61 -3.52 -13.47
C PHE A 52 -3.13 -3.40 -13.72
N MET A 53 -3.51 -2.68 -14.78
CA MET A 53 -4.91 -2.51 -15.17
C MET A 53 -5.54 -3.81 -15.68
N ASP A 54 -4.73 -4.76 -16.17
CA ASP A 54 -5.19 -6.07 -16.67
C ASP A 54 -5.27 -7.12 -15.55
N LEU A 55 -4.58 -6.93 -14.41
CA LEU A 55 -4.55 -7.90 -13.29
C LEU A 55 -5.94 -8.26 -12.75
N ILE A 56 -6.82 -7.26 -12.68
CA ILE A 56 -8.18 -7.40 -12.16
C ILE A 56 -9.06 -8.32 -13.04
N TYR A 57 -8.67 -8.54 -14.29
CA TYR A 57 -9.41 -9.31 -15.28
C TYR A 57 -8.96 -10.76 -15.39
N GLN A 58 -8.03 -11.22 -14.54
CA GLN A 58 -7.66 -12.63 -14.47
C GLN A 58 -8.89 -13.47 -14.07
N LYS A 59 -9.41 -14.25 -15.03
CA LYS A 59 -10.59 -15.11 -14.85
C LYS A 59 -10.24 -16.46 -14.24
N ASP A 60 -9.06 -16.98 -14.55
CA ASP A 60 -8.61 -18.26 -14.04
C ASP A 60 -7.89 -18.08 -12.70
N LEU A 61 -8.56 -18.50 -11.62
CA LEU A 61 -8.02 -18.54 -10.27
C LEU A 61 -7.68 -19.97 -9.81
N THR A 62 -7.68 -20.94 -10.74
CA THR A 62 -7.53 -22.37 -10.42
C THR A 62 -6.24 -22.64 -9.66
N THR A 63 -5.10 -22.11 -10.12
CA THR A 63 -3.81 -22.29 -9.46
C THR A 63 -3.81 -21.75 -8.03
N TYR A 64 -4.46 -20.61 -7.75
CA TYR A 64 -4.57 -20.07 -6.40
C TYR A 64 -5.52 -20.90 -5.52
N ASN A 65 -6.58 -21.47 -6.11
CA ASN A 65 -7.48 -22.38 -5.40
C ASN A 65 -6.80 -23.71 -5.05
N GLU A 66 -5.94 -24.22 -5.92
CA GLU A 66 -5.09 -25.40 -5.67
C GLU A 66 -4.06 -25.10 -4.60
N LEU A 67 -3.36 -23.97 -4.69
CA LEU A 67 -2.42 -23.51 -3.67
C LEU A 67 -3.12 -23.31 -2.31
N LYS A 68 -4.33 -22.76 -2.28
CA LYS A 68 -5.15 -22.67 -1.06
C LYS A 68 -5.44 -24.05 -0.46
N LYS A 69 -5.80 -25.05 -1.28
CA LYS A 69 -6.02 -26.43 -0.81
C LYS A 69 -4.71 -27.02 -0.27
N TYR A 70 -3.62 -26.87 -1.00
CA TYR A 70 -2.28 -27.29 -0.61
C TYR A 70 -1.85 -26.69 0.73
N SER A 71 -2.16 -25.41 0.95
CA SER A 71 -1.80 -24.72 2.18
C SER A 71 -2.48 -25.31 3.43
N LYS A 72 -3.55 -26.12 3.30
CA LYS A 72 -4.31 -26.65 4.45
C LYS A 72 -3.45 -27.43 5.44
N ASP A 73 -2.39 -28.08 4.96
CA ASP A 73 -1.49 -28.91 5.78
C ASP A 73 -0.50 -28.10 6.62
N PHE A 74 -0.50 -26.77 6.48
CA PHE A 74 0.38 -25.85 7.20
C PHE A 74 -0.39 -25.06 8.27
N GLU A 75 0.26 -24.82 9.41
CA GLU A 75 -0.24 -24.02 10.53
C GLU A 75 0.34 -22.60 10.51
N TYR A 76 1.49 -22.42 9.87
CA TYR A 76 2.22 -21.15 9.80
C TYR A 76 2.47 -20.75 8.36
N ILE A 77 2.45 -19.45 8.10
CA ILE A 77 2.89 -18.86 6.82
C ILE A 77 3.94 -17.80 7.12
N ILE A 78 5.08 -17.86 6.45
CA ILE A 78 6.09 -16.80 6.44
C ILE A 78 6.13 -16.20 5.04
N ILE A 79 5.97 -14.88 4.94
CA ILE A 79 6.14 -14.13 3.70
C ILE A 79 7.44 -13.34 3.78
N ILE A 80 8.29 -13.51 2.78
CA ILE A 80 9.59 -12.86 2.67
C ILE A 80 9.60 -12.01 1.40
N GLY A 81 9.87 -10.71 1.54
CA GLY A 81 9.86 -9.77 0.42
C GLY A 81 10.20 -8.36 0.88
N MET A 82 10.35 -7.42 -0.04
CA MET A 82 10.55 -6.00 0.29
C MET A 82 9.61 -5.10 -0.52
N GLY A 83 9.17 -4.01 0.08
CA GLY A 83 8.33 -3.01 -0.58
C GLY A 83 7.10 -3.63 -1.23
N GLY A 84 6.92 -3.39 -2.54
CA GLY A 84 5.76 -3.86 -3.29
C GLY A 84 5.59 -5.40 -3.32
N SER A 85 6.65 -6.16 -3.05
CA SER A 85 6.61 -7.63 -2.99
C SER A 85 5.93 -8.20 -1.74
N ILE A 86 5.68 -7.38 -0.72
CA ILE A 86 5.17 -7.84 0.59
C ILE A 86 4.13 -6.90 1.20
N LEU A 87 4.31 -5.59 1.03
CA LEU A 87 3.51 -4.56 1.69
C LEU A 87 2.03 -4.64 1.29
N GLY A 88 1.74 -4.95 0.02
CA GLY A 88 0.37 -5.13 -0.46
C GLY A 88 -0.34 -6.33 0.16
N ALA A 89 0.34 -7.49 0.24
CA ALA A 89 -0.22 -8.68 0.86
C ALA A 89 -0.44 -8.47 2.37
N GLN A 90 0.53 -7.87 3.06
CA GLN A 90 0.40 -7.54 4.48
C GLN A 90 -0.74 -6.56 4.74
N MET A 91 -0.87 -5.52 3.90
CA MET A 91 -1.96 -4.57 3.96
C MET A 91 -3.33 -5.24 3.86
N VAL A 92 -3.50 -6.15 2.88
CA VAL A 92 -4.79 -6.86 2.71
C VAL A 92 -5.06 -7.77 3.90
N TYR A 93 -4.05 -8.50 4.37
CA TYR A 93 -4.19 -9.38 5.50
C TYR A 93 -4.61 -8.63 6.77
N GLU A 94 -3.90 -7.57 7.16
CA GLU A 94 -4.18 -6.79 8.37
C GLU A 94 -5.53 -6.06 8.28
N ALA A 95 -5.90 -5.53 7.11
CA ALA A 95 -7.19 -4.88 6.90
C ALA A 95 -8.37 -5.83 7.15
N ILE A 96 -8.27 -7.07 6.65
CA ILE A 96 -9.36 -8.04 6.69
C ILE A 96 -9.40 -8.82 8.00
N LYS A 97 -8.24 -9.33 8.44
CA LYS A 97 -8.10 -10.20 9.62
C LYS A 97 -7.90 -9.43 10.92
N GLY A 98 -7.26 -8.26 10.85
CA GLY A 98 -6.90 -7.45 12.01
C GLY A 98 -5.49 -7.72 12.52
N ILE A 99 -4.93 -6.72 13.21
CA ILE A 99 -3.52 -6.71 13.66
C ILE A 99 -3.20 -7.76 14.73
N TYR A 100 -4.20 -8.15 15.54
CA TYR A 100 -4.04 -9.15 16.60
C TYR A 100 -4.47 -10.57 16.18
N TYR A 101 -4.64 -10.82 14.88
CA TYR A 101 -5.19 -12.09 14.39
C TYR A 101 -4.42 -13.32 14.88
N ASN A 102 -3.09 -13.26 14.88
CA ASN A 102 -2.24 -14.39 15.30
C ASN A 102 -2.44 -14.77 16.78
N GLU A 103 -2.89 -13.85 17.63
CA GLU A 103 -3.06 -14.07 19.07
C GLU A 103 -4.33 -14.83 19.44
N HIS A 104 -5.36 -14.76 18.60
CA HIS A 104 -6.67 -15.37 18.91
C HIS A 104 -7.15 -16.38 17.87
N THR A 105 -6.44 -16.52 16.75
CA THR A 105 -6.81 -17.49 15.72
C THR A 105 -6.44 -18.91 16.14
N THR A 106 -7.35 -19.86 15.90
CA THR A 106 -7.05 -21.30 15.88
C THR A 106 -6.69 -21.79 14.47
N ASN A 107 -6.72 -20.87 13.49
CA ASN A 107 -6.36 -21.12 12.11
C ASN A 107 -4.87 -20.78 11.89
N LYS A 108 -4.45 -20.62 10.63
CA LYS A 108 -3.06 -20.29 10.29
C LYS A 108 -2.58 -18.97 10.90
N LYS A 109 -1.37 -18.97 11.47
CA LYS A 109 -0.63 -17.76 11.87
C LYS A 109 0.25 -17.29 10.71
N VAL A 110 0.36 -15.97 10.54
CA VAL A 110 1.07 -15.38 9.40
C VAL A 110 2.12 -14.37 9.88
N TYR A 111 3.34 -14.49 9.38
CA TYR A 111 4.45 -13.61 9.70
C TYR A 111 5.06 -13.02 8.43
N PHE A 112 5.53 -11.77 8.53
CA PHE A 112 6.08 -11.00 7.41
C PHE A 112 7.52 -10.61 7.72
N LEU A 113 8.47 -11.05 6.90
CA LEU A 113 9.89 -10.69 6.95
C LEU A 113 10.18 -9.68 5.83
N ASP A 114 10.03 -8.40 6.16
CA ASP A 114 10.11 -7.24 5.27
C ASP A 114 11.25 -6.26 5.63
N ASN A 115 12.28 -6.75 6.31
CA ASN A 115 13.46 -5.98 6.68
C ASN A 115 14.70 -6.89 6.81
N SER A 116 15.90 -6.33 6.77
CA SER A 116 17.15 -7.01 7.11
C SER A 116 17.50 -6.90 8.60
N ASP A 117 16.48 -6.71 9.44
CA ASP A 117 16.61 -6.67 10.90
C ASP A 117 16.77 -8.10 11.45
N PRO A 118 17.92 -8.44 12.06
CA PRO A 118 18.18 -9.79 12.53
C PRO A 118 17.25 -10.22 13.67
N GLU A 119 16.81 -9.29 14.53
CA GLU A 119 15.98 -9.63 15.70
C GLU A 119 14.61 -10.12 15.24
N LYS A 120 13.99 -9.42 14.29
CA LYS A 120 12.70 -9.80 13.73
C LYS A 120 12.73 -11.20 13.09
N THR A 121 13.74 -11.49 12.28
CA THR A 121 13.88 -12.81 11.64
C THR A 121 14.14 -13.90 12.68
N PHE A 122 14.97 -13.62 13.69
CA PHE A 122 15.25 -14.55 14.79
C PHE A 122 14.00 -14.88 15.60
N GLU A 123 13.22 -13.87 15.99
CA GLU A 123 11.97 -14.06 16.75
C GLU A 123 10.96 -14.91 15.98
N VAL A 124 10.70 -14.58 14.70
CA VAL A 124 9.77 -15.35 13.87
C VAL A 124 10.18 -16.82 13.76
N LEU A 125 11.48 -17.09 13.58
CA LEU A 125 11.99 -18.47 13.51
C LEU A 125 11.82 -19.25 14.82
N ASN A 126 11.73 -18.58 15.96
CA ASN A 126 11.46 -19.21 17.27
C ASN A 126 9.96 -19.35 17.58
N LEU A 127 9.09 -18.65 16.84
CA LEU A 127 7.63 -18.72 17.01
C LEU A 127 6.94 -19.81 16.18
N VAL A 128 7.62 -20.34 15.16
CA VAL A 128 7.01 -21.26 14.17
C VAL A 128 7.50 -22.70 14.33
N ASP A 129 6.62 -23.66 14.05
CA ASP A 129 7.00 -25.03 13.75
C ASP A 129 7.35 -25.13 12.25
N LEU A 130 8.64 -25.32 11.96
CA LEU A 130 9.17 -25.35 10.59
C LEU A 130 8.52 -26.43 9.72
N GLU A 131 8.20 -27.61 10.27
CA GLU A 131 7.58 -28.69 9.50
C GLU A 131 6.20 -28.28 8.99
N LYS A 132 5.49 -27.46 9.77
CA LYS A 132 4.15 -26.95 9.50
C LYS A 132 4.14 -25.52 8.96
N THR A 133 5.28 -25.02 8.48
CA THR A 133 5.40 -23.66 7.94
C THR A 133 5.48 -23.65 6.41
N LEU A 134 4.60 -22.88 5.77
CA LEU A 134 4.69 -22.55 4.35
C LEU A 134 5.40 -21.20 4.16
N VAL A 135 6.46 -21.18 3.38
CA VAL A 135 7.32 -20.01 3.15
C VAL A 135 7.11 -19.49 1.74
N PHE A 136 6.78 -18.21 1.60
CA PHE A 136 6.78 -17.49 0.34
C PHE A 136 8.02 -16.59 0.28
N ALA A 137 8.83 -16.71 -0.77
CA ALA A 137 9.87 -15.72 -1.09
C ALA A 137 9.52 -14.99 -2.39
N ILE A 138 9.34 -13.68 -2.30
CA ILE A 138 8.72 -12.85 -3.34
C ILE A 138 9.68 -11.74 -3.75
N SER A 139 10.15 -11.80 -4.99
CA SER A 139 10.94 -10.72 -5.61
C SER A 139 10.81 -10.81 -7.12
N LYS A 140 10.25 -9.77 -7.75
CA LYS A 140 10.11 -9.71 -9.21
C LYS A 140 11.44 -9.94 -9.93
N SER A 141 12.53 -9.32 -9.46
CA SER A 141 13.87 -9.49 -10.05
C SER A 141 14.60 -10.75 -9.60
N GLY A 142 14.08 -11.45 -8.58
CA GLY A 142 14.72 -12.56 -7.87
C GLY A 142 16.07 -12.25 -7.23
N ASN A 143 16.48 -10.98 -7.20
CA ASN A 143 17.81 -10.51 -6.78
C ASN A 143 17.76 -9.44 -5.68
N THR A 144 16.61 -9.23 -5.05
CA THR A 144 16.48 -8.31 -3.91
C THR A 144 17.30 -8.86 -2.73
N ALA A 145 18.30 -8.10 -2.27
CA ALA A 145 19.29 -8.57 -1.31
C ALA A 145 18.66 -9.01 0.02
N GLU A 146 17.74 -8.22 0.55
CA GLU A 146 17.05 -8.49 1.81
C GLU A 146 16.14 -9.72 1.70
N THR A 147 15.43 -9.87 0.58
CA THR A 147 14.61 -11.06 0.30
C THR A 147 15.49 -12.31 0.21
N ILE A 148 16.60 -12.25 -0.53
CA ILE A 148 17.54 -13.37 -0.65
C ILE A 148 18.10 -13.73 0.72
N ALA A 149 18.60 -12.74 1.48
CA ALA A 149 19.24 -12.99 2.77
C ALA A 149 18.29 -13.71 3.74
N ASN A 150 17.09 -13.17 3.95
CA ASN A 150 16.09 -13.81 4.80
C ASN A 150 15.66 -15.18 4.27
N PHE A 151 15.44 -15.30 2.96
CA PHE A 151 15.05 -16.58 2.36
C PHE A 151 16.12 -17.66 2.53
N LEU A 152 17.39 -17.35 2.31
CA LEU A 152 18.48 -18.32 2.48
C LEU A 152 18.58 -18.80 3.93
N ILE A 153 18.46 -17.90 4.91
CA ILE A 153 18.45 -18.24 6.34
C ILE A 153 17.28 -19.20 6.65
N VAL A 154 16.06 -18.84 6.24
CA VAL A 154 14.87 -19.66 6.49
C VAL A 154 14.95 -21.01 5.76
N ARG A 155 15.38 -21.01 4.50
CA ARG A 155 15.58 -22.21 3.67
C ARG A 155 16.60 -23.15 4.30
N ASP A 156 17.74 -22.64 4.76
CA ASP A 156 18.79 -23.46 5.37
C ASP A 156 18.30 -24.07 6.69
N ARG A 157 17.53 -23.32 7.47
CA ARG A 157 16.88 -23.84 8.66
C ARG A 157 15.88 -24.95 8.31
N LEU A 158 15.04 -24.78 7.28
CA LEU A 158 14.13 -25.82 6.80
C LEU A 158 14.90 -27.07 6.35
N LYS A 159 15.91 -26.90 5.49
CA LYS A 159 16.71 -27.99 4.92
C LYS A 159 17.46 -28.81 5.98
N ASN A 160 17.94 -28.15 7.02
CA ASN A 160 18.67 -28.83 8.11
C ASN A 160 17.76 -29.59 9.08
N ASN A 161 16.46 -29.28 9.14
CA ASN A 161 15.51 -29.90 10.06
C ASN A 161 14.50 -30.83 9.39
N ILE A 162 14.29 -30.71 8.06
CA ILE A 162 13.20 -31.39 7.35
C ILE A 162 13.73 -32.09 6.10
N LYS A 163 13.52 -33.41 6.01
CA LYS A 163 13.98 -34.22 4.87
C LYS A 163 13.36 -33.80 3.53
N ASN A 164 12.06 -33.52 3.50
CA ASN A 164 11.35 -33.05 2.30
C ASN A 164 10.92 -31.59 2.47
N TYR A 165 11.90 -30.69 2.62
CA TYR A 165 11.66 -29.26 2.85
C TYR A 165 11.15 -28.49 1.61
N VAL A 166 11.33 -29.04 0.40
CA VAL A 166 10.91 -28.44 -0.88
C VAL A 166 9.42 -28.07 -0.87
N LYS A 167 8.59 -28.94 -0.26
CA LYS A 167 7.15 -28.74 -0.13
C LYS A 167 6.79 -27.48 0.68
N ASN A 168 7.68 -27.00 1.54
CA ASN A 168 7.45 -25.84 2.40
C ASN A 168 7.73 -24.52 1.68
N ILE A 169 8.17 -24.52 0.41
CA ILE A 169 8.65 -23.30 -0.26
C ILE A 169 7.83 -22.99 -1.52
N VAL A 170 7.40 -21.73 -1.61
CA VAL A 170 6.79 -21.12 -2.80
C VAL A 170 7.61 -19.88 -3.18
N ILE A 171 7.97 -19.76 -4.45
CA ILE A 171 8.71 -18.64 -5.00
C ILE A 171 7.82 -17.84 -5.95
N VAL A 172 7.90 -16.52 -5.89
CA VAL A 172 7.28 -15.61 -6.85
C VAL A 172 8.36 -14.70 -7.42
N ALA A 173 8.84 -15.01 -8.63
CA ALA A 173 9.97 -14.32 -9.26
C ALA A 173 9.98 -14.53 -10.78
N ASN A 174 10.43 -13.52 -11.54
CA ASN A 174 10.55 -13.65 -13.00
C ASN A 174 11.91 -14.13 -13.45
N ASP A 175 12.96 -13.77 -12.71
CA ASP A 175 14.36 -13.92 -13.11
C ASP A 175 15.21 -14.04 -11.84
N GLY A 176 16.54 -14.17 -12.00
CA GLY A 176 17.51 -14.07 -10.92
C GLY A 176 17.58 -15.28 -9.99
N MET A 177 18.32 -15.12 -8.90
CA MET A 177 18.72 -16.21 -8.02
C MET A 177 17.53 -17.01 -7.48
N LEU A 178 16.43 -16.34 -7.09
CA LEU A 178 15.24 -17.05 -6.58
C LEU A 178 14.61 -17.97 -7.63
N ARG A 179 14.53 -17.53 -8.89
CA ARG A 179 13.97 -18.35 -9.98
C ARG A 179 14.87 -19.53 -10.30
N GLU A 180 16.18 -19.28 -10.47
CA GLU A 180 17.17 -20.32 -10.74
C GLU A 180 17.14 -21.41 -9.66
N MET A 181 17.01 -21.01 -8.39
CA MET A 181 16.85 -21.94 -7.27
C MET A 181 15.54 -22.71 -7.33
N ALA A 182 14.42 -22.05 -7.65
CA ALA A 182 13.12 -22.70 -7.77
C ALA A 182 13.13 -23.78 -8.85
N GLU A 183 13.69 -23.49 -10.02
CA GLU A 183 13.80 -24.42 -11.14
C GLU A 183 14.75 -25.58 -10.81
N LYS A 184 15.89 -25.30 -10.17
CA LYS A 184 16.88 -26.32 -9.79
C LYS A 184 16.39 -27.27 -8.70
N GLU A 185 15.75 -26.75 -7.66
CA GLU A 185 15.36 -27.52 -6.47
C GLU A 185 13.90 -28.01 -6.55
N GLY A 186 13.14 -27.57 -7.54
CA GLY A 186 11.74 -27.96 -7.74
C GLY A 186 10.75 -27.27 -6.81
N TYR A 187 11.01 -26.01 -6.41
CA TYR A 187 10.05 -25.23 -5.62
C TYR A 187 8.85 -24.83 -6.48
N MET A 188 7.68 -24.67 -5.85
CA MET A 188 6.52 -24.10 -6.55
C MET A 188 6.85 -22.66 -6.97
N LEU A 189 6.62 -22.33 -8.24
CA LEU A 189 7.04 -21.06 -8.83
C LEU A 189 5.86 -20.33 -9.51
N PHE A 190 5.75 -19.03 -9.26
CA PHE A 190 4.80 -18.14 -9.93
C PHE A 190 5.53 -16.95 -10.59
N ASP A 191 5.04 -16.56 -11.76
CA ASP A 191 5.50 -15.38 -12.48
C ASP A 191 4.75 -14.11 -12.09
N VAL A 192 5.38 -12.96 -12.31
CA VAL A 192 4.81 -11.62 -12.20
C VAL A 192 4.79 -10.99 -13.61
N PRO A 193 3.68 -10.41 -14.08
CA PRO A 193 3.67 -9.79 -15.41
C PRO A 193 4.78 -8.73 -15.57
N LYS A 194 5.56 -8.82 -16.66
CA LYS A 194 6.76 -7.98 -16.86
C LYS A 194 6.44 -6.48 -16.86
N ASN A 195 5.27 -6.10 -17.37
CA ASN A 195 4.73 -4.74 -17.42
C ASN A 195 4.00 -4.29 -16.14
N VAL A 196 4.16 -4.99 -15.01
CA VAL A 196 3.62 -4.59 -13.70
C VAL A 196 4.76 -4.16 -12.78
N GLY A 197 4.75 -2.90 -12.33
CA GLY A 197 5.69 -2.41 -11.31
C GLY A 197 5.39 -3.01 -9.93
N GLY A 198 6.41 -3.17 -9.08
CA GLY A 198 6.25 -3.83 -7.77
C GLY A 198 5.16 -3.20 -6.89
N ARG A 199 5.10 -1.87 -6.80
CA ARG A 199 4.09 -1.15 -6.00
C ARG A 199 2.65 -1.24 -6.55
N PHE A 200 2.48 -1.72 -7.78
CA PHE A 200 1.19 -1.97 -8.45
C PHE A 200 0.87 -3.48 -8.59
N SER A 201 1.59 -4.34 -7.85
CA SER A 201 1.55 -5.79 -8.06
C SER A 201 0.68 -6.57 -7.07
N VAL A 202 0.00 -5.89 -6.14
CA VAL A 202 -0.78 -6.56 -5.08
C VAL A 202 -1.90 -7.45 -5.63
N LEU A 203 -2.45 -7.14 -6.80
CA LEU A 203 -3.47 -7.95 -7.48
C LEU A 203 -2.89 -8.95 -8.48
N SER A 204 -1.57 -9.17 -8.49
CA SER A 204 -0.88 -10.24 -9.24
C SER A 204 -0.55 -11.41 -8.32
N ALA A 205 0.20 -12.41 -8.82
CA ALA A 205 0.70 -13.52 -8.00
C ALA A 205 1.48 -13.07 -6.75
N VAL A 206 2.10 -11.88 -6.77
CA VAL A 206 2.76 -11.26 -5.61
C VAL A 206 1.83 -11.19 -4.39
N GLY A 207 0.57 -10.76 -4.57
CA GLY A 207 -0.39 -10.74 -3.48
C GLY A 207 -1.34 -11.94 -3.51
N LEU A 208 -1.89 -12.30 -4.67
CA LEU A 208 -2.94 -13.31 -4.77
C LEU A 208 -2.49 -14.70 -4.31
N ALA A 209 -1.24 -15.10 -4.61
CA ALA A 209 -0.73 -16.41 -4.18
C ALA A 209 -0.70 -16.53 -2.65
N PRO A 210 0.00 -15.66 -1.90
CA PRO A 210 0.00 -15.74 -0.44
C PRO A 210 -1.39 -15.45 0.17
N LEU A 211 -2.16 -14.48 -0.34
CA LEU A 211 -3.49 -14.16 0.19
C LEU A 211 -4.48 -15.32 0.10
N SER A 212 -4.39 -16.13 -0.97
CA SER A 212 -5.21 -17.33 -1.12
C SER A 212 -5.01 -18.33 0.02
N CYS A 213 -3.79 -18.42 0.56
CA CYS A 213 -3.41 -19.30 1.68
C CYS A 213 -3.76 -18.73 3.04
N MET A 214 -3.87 -17.40 3.16
CA MET A 214 -4.18 -16.69 4.42
C MET A 214 -5.69 -16.62 4.72
N GLY A 215 -6.51 -17.29 3.91
CA GLY A 215 -7.97 -17.29 4.07
C GLY A 215 -8.61 -15.95 3.73
N ILE A 216 -8.07 -15.24 2.74
CA ILE A 216 -8.64 -14.04 2.13
C ILE A 216 -9.44 -14.44 0.90
N ASN A 217 -10.63 -13.85 0.70
CA ASN A 217 -11.40 -14.07 -0.51
C ASN A 217 -10.85 -13.23 -1.69
N ILE A 218 -9.87 -13.78 -2.40
CA ILE A 218 -9.21 -13.13 -3.54
C ILE A 218 -10.16 -12.81 -4.70
N GLU A 219 -11.21 -13.63 -4.91
CA GLU A 219 -12.18 -13.37 -5.97
C GLU A 219 -13.03 -12.14 -5.63
N MET A 220 -13.47 -12.03 -4.37
CA MET A 220 -14.21 -10.88 -3.87
C MET A 220 -13.36 -9.60 -3.93
N LEU A 221 -12.06 -9.69 -3.65
CA LEU A 221 -11.09 -8.60 -3.81
C LEU A 221 -11.02 -8.12 -5.26
N LEU A 222 -10.82 -9.04 -6.22
CA LEU A 222 -10.75 -8.72 -7.65
C LEU A 222 -12.09 -8.18 -8.19
N ASN A 223 -13.22 -8.71 -7.72
CA ASN A 223 -14.55 -8.21 -8.08
C ASN A 223 -14.73 -6.75 -7.66
N GLY A 224 -14.25 -6.38 -6.47
CA GLY A 224 -14.24 -5.00 -5.99
C GLY A 224 -13.45 -4.07 -6.89
N ALA A 225 -12.23 -4.48 -7.21
CA ALA A 225 -11.34 -3.73 -8.10
C ALA A 225 -11.96 -3.55 -9.51
N ARG A 226 -12.56 -4.60 -10.09
CA ARG A 226 -13.27 -4.53 -11.37
C ARG A 226 -14.44 -3.55 -11.38
N ASP A 227 -15.19 -3.44 -10.29
CA ASP A 227 -16.28 -2.47 -10.21
C ASP A 227 -15.78 -1.04 -10.04
N MET A 228 -14.62 -0.83 -9.41
CA MET A 228 -13.98 0.49 -9.38
C MET A 228 -13.44 0.88 -10.76
N ASP A 229 -12.87 -0.05 -11.52
CA ASP A 229 -12.37 0.21 -12.87
C ASP A 229 -13.42 0.82 -13.80
N LYS A 230 -14.67 0.35 -13.72
CA LYS A 230 -15.80 0.92 -14.47
C LYS A 230 -15.98 2.42 -14.23
N LEU A 231 -15.72 2.89 -13.00
CA LEU A 231 -15.78 4.30 -12.64
C LEU A 231 -14.52 5.04 -13.10
N CYS A 232 -13.34 4.43 -12.92
CA CYS A 232 -12.05 5.00 -13.31
C CYS A 232 -11.87 5.14 -14.84
N LYS A 233 -12.65 4.40 -15.64
CA LYS A 233 -12.73 4.51 -17.10
C LYS A 233 -13.75 5.53 -17.61
N ASN A 234 -14.44 6.24 -16.72
CA ASN A 234 -15.36 7.27 -17.15
C ASN A 234 -14.56 8.51 -17.60
N LYS A 235 -14.84 9.00 -18.82
CA LYS A 235 -14.23 10.23 -19.35
C LYS A 235 -14.76 11.49 -18.67
N ASP A 236 -15.99 11.45 -18.18
CA ASP A 236 -16.57 12.52 -17.38
C ASP A 236 -15.90 12.55 -16.01
N ILE A 237 -15.05 13.55 -15.77
CA ILE A 237 -14.28 13.70 -14.54
C ILE A 237 -15.19 13.70 -13.29
N PHE A 238 -16.40 14.26 -13.37
CA PHE A 238 -17.34 14.32 -12.25
C PHE A 238 -17.94 12.95 -11.90
N LYS A 239 -17.74 11.94 -12.75
CA LYS A 239 -18.15 10.55 -12.52
C LYS A 239 -16.95 9.60 -12.36
N ASN A 240 -15.73 10.14 -12.36
CA ASN A 240 -14.49 9.40 -12.23
C ASN A 240 -13.77 9.75 -10.92
N PRO A 241 -13.92 8.95 -9.85
CA PRO A 241 -13.37 9.30 -8.54
C PRO A 241 -11.84 9.34 -8.53
N ALA A 242 -11.17 8.47 -9.28
CA ALA A 242 -9.71 8.45 -9.36
C ALA A 242 -9.17 9.70 -10.07
N LEU A 243 -9.75 10.06 -11.22
CA LEU A 243 -9.34 11.23 -11.98
C LEU A 243 -9.66 12.53 -11.24
N MET A 244 -10.87 12.67 -10.68
CA MET A 244 -11.23 13.85 -9.90
C MET A 244 -10.29 14.04 -8.71
N ASN A 245 -9.99 12.97 -7.96
CA ASN A 245 -9.09 13.09 -6.82
C ASN A 245 -7.66 13.45 -7.27
N ALA A 246 -7.16 12.88 -8.38
CA ALA A 246 -5.86 13.25 -8.95
C ALA A 246 -5.82 14.74 -9.35
N VAL A 247 -6.88 15.26 -9.96
CA VAL A 247 -7.00 16.66 -10.36
C VAL A 247 -7.02 17.60 -9.16
N ILE A 248 -7.77 17.26 -8.10
CA ILE A 248 -7.78 18.03 -6.84
C ILE A 248 -6.38 18.09 -6.24
N HIS A 249 -5.71 16.94 -6.14
CA HIS A 249 -4.34 16.88 -5.64
C HIS A 249 -3.37 17.68 -6.51
N TYR A 250 -3.50 17.63 -7.83
CA TYR A 250 -2.68 18.39 -8.78
C TYR A 250 -2.85 19.91 -8.63
N ILE A 251 -4.10 20.39 -8.59
CA ILE A 251 -4.39 21.82 -8.41
C ILE A 251 -3.84 22.29 -7.07
N LEU A 252 -4.10 21.55 -5.99
CA LEU A 252 -3.63 21.91 -4.65
C LEU A 252 -2.11 21.84 -4.53
N TYR A 253 -1.45 20.87 -5.18
CA TYR A 253 0.00 20.83 -5.28
C TYR A 253 0.57 22.11 -5.93
N ASN A 254 -0.03 22.56 -7.04
CA ASN A 254 0.36 23.80 -7.70
C ASN A 254 0.06 25.05 -6.87
N LYS A 255 -0.86 24.96 -5.89
CA LYS A 255 -1.13 25.99 -4.86
C LYS A 255 -0.24 25.84 -3.60
N GLY A 256 0.80 25.00 -3.65
CA GLY A 256 1.75 24.83 -2.55
C GLY A 256 1.35 23.80 -1.49
N LYS A 257 0.31 22.99 -1.73
CA LYS A 257 -0.01 21.84 -0.86
C LYS A 257 0.89 20.66 -1.22
N THR A 258 2.12 20.68 -0.71
CA THR A 258 3.18 19.69 -1.01
C THR A 258 3.08 18.41 -0.19
N VAL A 259 2.21 18.35 0.82
CA VAL A 259 2.03 17.18 1.68
C VAL A 259 0.64 16.57 1.49
N ALA A 260 0.59 15.27 1.20
CA ALA A 260 -0.64 14.50 1.07
C ALA A 260 -0.82 13.57 2.27
N VAL A 261 -1.70 13.91 3.20
CA VAL A 261 -2.00 13.11 4.38
C VAL A 261 -3.10 12.11 4.06
N LEU A 262 -2.90 10.83 4.36
CA LEU A 262 -3.95 9.82 4.38
C LEU A 262 -4.23 9.41 5.82
N MET A 263 -5.48 9.61 6.26
CA MET A 263 -5.90 9.43 7.65
C MET A 263 -7.09 8.46 7.76
N PRO A 264 -6.87 7.15 7.89
CA PRO A 264 -7.93 6.18 8.11
C PRO A 264 -8.50 6.29 9.53
N TYR A 265 -9.82 6.26 9.65
CA TYR A 265 -10.54 6.15 10.93
C TYR A 265 -10.90 4.70 11.25
N ILE A 266 -9.88 3.85 11.12
CA ILE A 266 -9.89 2.46 11.55
C ILE A 266 -8.45 1.95 11.59
N GLU A 267 -8.01 1.42 12.73
CA GLU A 267 -6.62 0.95 12.94
C GLU A 267 -6.19 -0.10 11.92
N ARG A 268 -7.11 -0.98 11.50
CA ARG A 268 -6.84 -2.03 10.51
C ARG A 268 -6.42 -1.50 9.13
N LEU A 269 -6.68 -0.22 8.83
CA LEU A 269 -6.24 0.42 7.58
C LEU A 269 -4.94 1.21 7.73
N HIS A 270 -4.26 1.18 8.88
CA HIS A 270 -2.93 1.80 9.01
C HIS A 270 -1.96 1.28 7.94
N LYS A 271 -1.93 -0.04 7.70
CA LYS A 271 -1.07 -0.64 6.68
C LYS A 271 -1.50 -0.32 5.24
N PHE A 272 -2.77 0.02 5.03
CA PHE A 272 -3.22 0.63 3.77
C PHE A 272 -2.57 1.99 3.56
N GLY A 273 -2.49 2.81 4.61
CA GLY A 273 -1.70 4.05 4.61
C GLY A 273 -0.24 3.82 4.22
N MET A 274 0.41 2.80 4.80
CA MET A 274 1.79 2.46 4.48
C MET A 274 1.98 2.01 3.02
N TRP A 275 1.05 1.20 2.49
CA TRP A 275 1.02 0.83 1.07
C TRP A 275 0.84 2.04 0.16
N TYR A 276 -0.12 2.93 0.48
CA TYR A 276 -0.32 4.20 -0.22
C TYR A 276 0.94 5.07 -0.20
N ARG A 277 1.65 5.12 0.93
CA ARG A 277 2.89 5.90 1.07
C ARG A 277 3.94 5.47 0.05
N GLN A 278 4.10 4.15 -0.15
CA GLN A 278 4.97 3.64 -1.21
C GLN A 278 4.44 3.96 -2.60
N LEU A 279 3.15 3.71 -2.84
CA LEU A 279 2.51 3.93 -4.13
C LEU A 279 2.66 5.39 -4.58
N TRP A 280 2.32 6.34 -3.73
CA TRP A 280 2.34 7.77 -4.01
C TRP A 280 3.78 8.31 -4.10
N GLY A 281 4.60 7.99 -3.10
CA GLY A 281 5.97 8.52 -2.99
C GLY A 281 6.88 8.05 -4.12
N GLU A 282 6.97 6.74 -4.36
CA GLU A 282 7.86 6.21 -5.39
C GLU A 282 7.39 6.51 -6.82
N SER A 283 6.08 6.67 -7.02
CA SER A 283 5.53 6.99 -8.35
C SER A 283 5.71 8.47 -8.68
N LEU A 284 5.45 9.36 -7.72
CA LEU A 284 5.31 10.79 -8.01
C LEU A 284 6.54 11.63 -7.64
N GLY A 285 7.42 11.11 -6.78
CA GLY A 285 8.67 11.77 -6.38
C GLY A 285 9.74 11.70 -7.49
N LYS A 286 9.61 12.54 -8.51
CA LYS A 286 10.43 12.53 -9.74
C LYS A 286 10.71 13.93 -10.24
N ASP A 287 11.89 14.15 -10.81
CA ASP A 287 12.22 15.38 -11.55
C ASP A 287 11.95 16.68 -10.75
N GLY A 288 12.22 16.64 -9.43
CA GLY A 288 11.95 17.76 -8.51
C GLY A 288 10.47 17.97 -8.17
N LYS A 289 9.58 17.07 -8.57
CA LYS A 289 8.14 17.08 -8.29
C LYS A 289 7.75 15.97 -7.32
N GLY A 290 6.57 16.13 -6.74
CA GLY A 290 5.89 15.11 -5.93
C GLY A 290 5.29 15.69 -4.66
N GLN A 291 4.22 15.06 -4.18
CA GLN A 291 3.68 15.34 -2.85
C GLN A 291 4.26 14.33 -1.85
N THR A 292 4.74 14.80 -0.70
CA THR A 292 5.18 13.93 0.39
C THR A 292 3.98 13.21 1.00
N PRO A 293 3.87 11.87 0.90
CA PRO A 293 2.78 11.14 1.52
C PRO A 293 3.02 10.97 3.02
N VAL A 294 2.08 11.43 3.84
CA VAL A 294 2.08 11.24 5.29
C VAL A 294 0.92 10.31 5.67
N VAL A 295 1.15 9.43 6.63
CA VAL A 295 0.14 8.50 7.14
C VAL A 295 -0.17 8.89 8.58
N SER A 296 -1.45 9.06 8.87
CA SER A 296 -1.98 9.24 10.22
C SER A 296 -3.11 8.27 10.46
N VAL A 297 -3.51 8.06 11.71
CA VAL A 297 -4.65 7.21 12.08
C VAL A 297 -5.58 7.99 13.00
N GLY A 298 -6.86 8.06 12.62
CA GLY A 298 -7.90 8.65 13.44
C GLY A 298 -8.50 7.66 14.44
N ALA A 299 -8.81 8.06 15.67
CA ALA A 299 -8.62 9.39 16.25
C ALA A 299 -7.26 9.59 16.95
N LYS A 300 -6.43 8.54 17.04
CA LYS A 300 -5.14 8.55 17.74
C LYS A 300 -4.28 9.78 17.41
N ASP A 301 -4.10 10.10 16.13
CA ASP A 301 -3.24 11.20 15.69
C ASP A 301 -3.88 12.59 15.78
N GLN A 302 -5.11 12.68 16.29
CA GLN A 302 -5.63 13.95 16.81
C GLN A 302 -4.80 14.44 18.00
N HIS A 303 -4.17 13.52 18.74
CA HIS A 303 -3.31 13.81 19.88
C HIS A 303 -1.82 13.87 19.53
N SER A 304 -1.47 13.92 18.24
CA SER A 304 -0.08 14.00 17.79
C SER A 304 0.11 15.01 16.67
N GLN A 305 -0.65 14.87 15.58
CA GLN A 305 -0.45 15.65 14.34
C GLN A 305 -1.48 16.76 14.14
N LEU A 306 -2.68 16.64 14.74
CA LEU A 306 -3.75 17.60 14.44
C LEU A 306 -3.41 19.04 14.82
N GLN A 307 -2.64 19.29 15.88
CA GLN A 307 -2.12 20.63 16.18
C GLN A 307 -1.31 21.21 15.00
N LEU A 308 -0.40 20.41 14.42
CA LEU A 308 0.37 20.80 13.24
C LEU A 308 -0.53 20.97 12.01
N TYR A 309 -1.59 20.17 11.88
CA TYR A 309 -2.49 20.25 10.73
C TYR A 309 -3.40 21.48 10.79
N LEU A 310 -3.73 21.96 11.99
CA LEU A 310 -4.59 23.13 12.18
C LEU A 310 -3.81 24.46 12.21
N GLU A 311 -2.60 24.48 12.79
CA GLU A 311 -1.87 25.72 13.08
C GLU A 311 -0.45 25.77 12.53
N GLY A 312 0.01 24.69 11.89
CA GLY A 312 1.27 24.67 11.18
C GLY A 312 1.19 25.28 9.77
N PRO A 313 2.22 25.05 8.95
CA PRO A 313 2.19 25.43 7.55
C PRO A 313 0.96 24.86 6.84
N LYS A 314 0.28 25.70 6.04
CA LYS A 314 -0.87 25.34 5.21
C LYS A 314 -0.43 24.65 3.91
N ASP A 315 0.42 23.64 4.02
CA ASP A 315 1.03 22.88 2.92
C ASP A 315 0.42 21.48 2.73
N LYS A 316 -0.69 21.18 3.42
CA LYS A 316 -1.31 19.84 3.45
C LYS A 316 -2.65 19.79 2.72
N ILE A 317 -2.92 18.65 2.10
CA ILE A 317 -4.27 18.14 1.83
C ILE A 317 -4.48 16.85 2.64
N ILE A 318 -5.63 16.72 3.30
CA ILE A 318 -5.95 15.55 4.13
C ILE A 318 -7.03 14.71 3.44
N THR A 319 -6.76 13.43 3.24
CA THR A 319 -7.75 12.44 2.80
C THR A 319 -8.17 11.58 3.98
N PHE A 320 -9.44 11.62 4.36
CA PHE A 320 -10.04 10.75 5.37
C PHE A 320 -10.49 9.43 4.74
N LEU A 321 -10.14 8.28 5.34
CA LEU A 321 -10.77 7.01 5.00
C LEU A 321 -11.76 6.63 6.11
N ARG A 322 -13.05 6.78 5.82
CA ARG A 322 -14.15 6.48 6.76
C ARG A 322 -14.74 5.09 6.49
N VAL A 323 -15.00 4.35 7.55
CA VAL A 323 -15.78 3.11 7.52
C VAL A 323 -17.06 3.30 8.33
N ASN A 324 -18.24 3.15 7.71
CA ASN A 324 -19.50 3.40 8.41
C ASN A 324 -19.92 2.26 9.35
N LYS A 325 -19.57 1.01 9.03
CA LYS A 325 -19.97 -0.18 9.79
C LYS A 325 -18.76 -0.97 10.23
N PHE A 326 -18.70 -1.21 11.53
CA PHE A 326 -17.68 -2.01 12.19
C PHE A 326 -18.17 -3.44 12.42
N LYS A 327 -17.26 -4.41 12.40
CA LYS A 327 -17.61 -5.83 12.60
C LYS A 327 -18.13 -6.10 14.01
N ASN A 328 -17.54 -5.43 14.99
CA ASN A 328 -17.89 -5.49 16.40
C ASN A 328 -17.90 -4.05 16.92
N ASP A 329 -18.73 -3.79 17.93
CA ASP A 329 -18.85 -2.48 18.56
C ASP A 329 -19.12 -2.66 20.05
N LEU A 330 -18.83 -1.62 20.84
CA LEU A 330 -18.91 -1.64 22.29
C LEU A 330 -19.67 -0.41 22.77
N ILE A 331 -20.60 -0.62 23.70
CA ILE A 331 -21.37 0.46 24.33
C ILE A 331 -20.59 1.03 25.52
N ILE A 332 -20.53 2.36 25.60
CA ILE A 332 -19.92 3.08 26.70
C ILE A 332 -20.93 3.18 27.85
N LYS A 333 -20.60 2.60 29.02
CA LYS A 333 -21.56 2.48 30.14
C LYS A 333 -21.54 3.64 31.12
N ASN A 334 -20.38 4.19 31.46
CA ASN A 334 -20.22 5.14 32.57
C ASN A 334 -19.34 6.34 32.15
N SER A 335 -19.98 7.43 31.72
CA SER A 335 -19.36 8.71 31.39
C SER A 335 -20.42 9.82 31.33
N ASN A 336 -20.04 11.09 31.44
CA ASN A 336 -20.99 12.21 31.42
C ASN A 336 -21.82 12.23 30.12
N TYR A 337 -21.19 12.56 28.99
CA TYR A 337 -21.87 12.71 27.71
C TYR A 337 -21.71 11.50 26.79
N LEU A 338 -20.88 10.51 27.17
CA LEU A 338 -20.63 9.32 26.35
C LEU A 338 -21.52 8.13 26.74
N SER A 339 -22.21 8.17 27.89
CA SER A 339 -23.03 7.04 28.35
C SER A 339 -24.14 6.73 27.34
N GLY A 340 -24.25 5.46 26.97
CA GLY A 340 -25.24 4.96 26.02
C GLY A 340 -24.82 5.06 24.55
N HIS A 341 -23.73 5.75 24.23
CA HIS A 341 -23.17 5.80 22.88
C HIS A 341 -22.28 4.58 22.60
N ASN A 342 -22.18 4.24 21.32
CA ASN A 342 -21.22 3.24 20.85
C ASN A 342 -19.82 3.84 20.72
N LEU A 343 -18.78 3.02 20.88
CA LEU A 343 -17.41 3.45 20.65
C LEU A 343 -17.18 3.86 19.19
N SER A 344 -17.83 3.18 18.24
CA SER A 344 -17.81 3.61 16.83
C SER A 344 -18.45 4.99 16.63
N GLU A 345 -19.51 5.32 17.38
CA GLU A 345 -20.19 6.61 17.28
C GLU A 345 -19.29 7.75 17.75
N LEU A 346 -18.54 7.52 18.84
CA LEU A 346 -17.49 8.44 19.28
C LEU A 346 -16.43 8.64 18.18
N LEU A 347 -15.88 7.55 17.63
CA LEU A 347 -14.85 7.60 16.59
C LEU A 347 -15.31 8.36 15.33
N LEU A 348 -16.56 8.13 14.89
CA LEU A 348 -17.13 8.82 13.72
C LEU A 348 -17.43 10.29 14.02
N SER A 349 -17.84 10.61 15.24
CA SER A 349 -18.03 12.00 15.69
C SER A 349 -16.69 12.75 15.75
N GLU A 350 -15.63 12.09 16.22
CA GLU A 350 -14.26 12.63 16.23
C GLU A 350 -13.72 12.88 14.81
N GLN A 351 -14.04 12.00 13.86
CA GLN A 351 -13.73 12.22 12.44
C GLN A 351 -14.43 13.46 11.90
N GLU A 352 -15.75 13.56 12.08
CA GLU A 352 -16.56 14.67 11.59
C GLU A 352 -16.13 16.00 12.24
N GLY A 353 -15.86 16.00 13.54
CA GLY A 353 -15.31 17.15 14.25
C GLY A 353 -13.95 17.57 13.71
N THR A 354 -13.08 16.61 13.39
CA THR A 354 -11.77 16.88 12.78
C THR A 354 -11.91 17.49 11.38
N GLU A 355 -12.74 16.88 10.51
CA GLU A 355 -13.06 17.42 9.18
C GLU A 355 -13.59 18.86 9.28
N ALA A 356 -14.54 19.11 10.18
CA ALA A 356 -15.13 20.43 10.37
C ALA A 356 -14.07 21.44 10.86
N SER A 357 -13.22 21.06 11.81
CA SER A 357 -12.17 21.93 12.34
C SER A 357 -11.15 22.34 11.27
N LEU A 358 -10.69 21.40 10.43
CA LEU A 358 -9.77 21.66 9.32
C LEU A 358 -10.43 22.57 8.28
N THR A 359 -11.67 22.25 7.90
CA THR A 359 -12.46 23.01 6.93
C THR A 359 -12.64 24.46 7.39
N SER A 360 -12.98 24.67 8.67
CA SER A 360 -13.17 26.01 9.25
C SER A 360 -11.89 26.86 9.27
N ARG A 361 -10.72 26.23 9.17
CA ARG A 361 -9.40 26.88 9.10
C ARG A 361 -8.82 26.91 7.68
N ASN A 362 -9.65 26.64 6.69
CA ASN A 362 -9.31 26.63 5.27
C ASN A 362 -8.24 25.57 4.92
N VAL A 363 -8.20 24.45 5.63
CA VAL A 363 -7.30 23.33 5.32
C VAL A 363 -8.06 22.32 4.43
N PRO A 364 -7.63 22.11 3.18
CA PRO A 364 -8.37 21.28 2.24
C PRO A 364 -8.39 19.82 2.69
N ASN A 365 -9.57 19.23 2.65
CA ASN A 365 -9.76 17.82 2.93
C ASN A 365 -10.79 17.16 2.02
N VAL A 366 -10.62 15.86 1.82
CA VAL A 366 -11.55 15.00 1.08
C VAL A 366 -11.79 13.72 1.88
N SER A 367 -12.91 13.04 1.65
CA SER A 367 -13.26 11.82 2.36
C SER A 367 -13.63 10.71 1.39
N ILE A 368 -13.02 9.55 1.56
CA ILE A 368 -13.41 8.30 0.91
C ILE A 368 -14.13 7.47 1.96
N VAL A 369 -15.41 7.23 1.73
CA VAL A 369 -16.30 6.55 2.67
C VAL A 369 -16.67 5.18 2.11
N ILE A 370 -16.38 4.12 2.86
CA ILE A 370 -16.85 2.77 2.56
C ILE A 370 -17.89 2.34 3.61
N ASP A 371 -18.91 1.61 3.16
CA ASP A 371 -19.96 1.13 4.08
C ASP A 371 -19.40 0.20 5.15
N GLU A 372 -18.55 -0.74 4.76
CA GLU A 372 -17.91 -1.72 5.64
C GLU A 372 -16.54 -2.09 5.08
N LEU A 373 -15.62 -2.52 5.94
CA LEU A 373 -14.31 -3.02 5.51
C LEU A 373 -14.36 -4.55 5.29
N ASN A 374 -14.35 -4.95 4.01
CA ASN A 374 -14.28 -6.33 3.54
C ASN A 374 -13.40 -6.43 2.28
N GLU A 375 -13.19 -7.63 1.75
CA GLU A 375 -12.34 -7.84 0.57
C GLU A 375 -12.80 -7.03 -0.64
N TYR A 376 -14.12 -6.92 -0.87
CA TYR A 376 -14.66 -6.21 -2.01
C TYR A 376 -14.45 -4.69 -1.90
N THR A 377 -14.71 -4.07 -0.74
CA THR A 377 -14.48 -2.65 -0.55
C THR A 377 -12.99 -2.32 -0.51
N LEU A 378 -12.16 -3.20 0.03
CA LEU A 378 -10.71 -3.03 -0.03
C LEU A 378 -10.17 -3.12 -1.46
N GLY A 379 -10.70 -4.03 -2.28
CA GLY A 379 -10.35 -4.14 -3.70
C GLY A 379 -10.69 -2.86 -4.47
N LYS A 380 -11.84 -2.24 -4.14
CA LYS A 380 -12.18 -0.90 -4.66
C LYS A 380 -11.15 0.16 -4.27
N LEU A 381 -10.73 0.20 -3.00
CA LEU A 381 -9.76 1.17 -2.52
C LEU A 381 -8.39 1.00 -3.18
N ILE A 382 -7.89 -0.24 -3.29
CA ILE A 382 -6.62 -0.55 -3.96
C ILE A 382 -6.66 0.01 -5.38
N TYR A 383 -7.66 -0.36 -6.17
CA TYR A 383 -7.72 0.04 -7.58
C TYR A 383 -7.96 1.55 -7.75
N LEU A 384 -8.74 2.18 -6.86
CA LEU A 384 -8.94 3.63 -6.83
C LEU A 384 -7.60 4.36 -6.72
N TYR A 385 -6.75 3.96 -5.78
CA TYR A 385 -5.47 4.62 -5.54
C TYR A 385 -4.41 4.29 -6.58
N GLU A 386 -4.40 3.06 -7.13
CA GLU A 386 -3.56 2.73 -8.29
C GLU A 386 -3.89 3.65 -9.48
N MET A 387 -5.18 3.78 -9.82
CA MET A 387 -5.63 4.66 -10.90
C MET A 387 -5.40 6.15 -10.60
N GLN A 388 -5.66 6.60 -9.38
CA GLN A 388 -5.41 8.00 -8.98
C GLN A 388 -3.93 8.35 -9.15
N THR A 389 -3.03 7.46 -8.71
CA THR A 389 -1.59 7.66 -8.83
C THR A 389 -1.16 7.70 -10.31
N ALA A 390 -1.74 6.83 -11.13
CA ALA A 390 -1.49 6.80 -12.56
C ALA A 390 -1.92 8.11 -13.26
N PHE A 391 -3.14 8.60 -12.97
CA PHE A 391 -3.61 9.89 -13.48
C PHE A 391 -2.74 11.07 -13.01
N MET A 392 -2.37 11.08 -11.72
CA MET A 392 -1.51 12.13 -11.16
C MET A 392 -0.13 12.15 -11.84
N GLY A 393 0.44 10.99 -12.17
CA GLY A 393 1.68 10.89 -12.95
C GLY A 393 1.57 11.53 -14.33
N GLU A 394 0.46 11.31 -15.02
CA GLU A 394 0.21 11.91 -16.34
C GLU A 394 -0.01 13.42 -16.27
N LEU A 395 -0.69 13.92 -15.22
CA LEU A 395 -0.86 15.35 -14.97
C LEU A 395 0.48 16.03 -14.66
N LEU A 396 1.32 15.39 -13.83
CA LEU A 396 2.68 15.88 -13.53
C LEU A 396 3.66 15.74 -14.69
N LYS A 397 3.29 15.01 -15.76
CA LYS A 397 4.12 14.69 -16.93
C LYS A 397 5.42 13.97 -16.55
N ILE A 398 5.30 12.98 -15.66
CA ILE A 398 6.41 12.15 -15.18
C ILE A 398 6.14 10.66 -15.43
N ASN A 399 7.17 9.83 -15.38
CA ASN A 399 6.99 8.39 -15.41
C ASN A 399 6.66 7.83 -14.02
N ALA A 400 5.37 7.64 -13.74
CA ALA A 400 4.88 7.09 -12.47
C ALA A 400 5.23 5.61 -12.23
N PHE A 401 5.76 4.90 -13.23
CA PHE A 401 5.90 3.44 -13.20
C PHE A 401 7.36 2.97 -13.05
N ASN A 402 8.33 3.89 -13.02
CA ASN A 402 9.76 3.58 -12.84
C ASN A 402 10.28 3.97 -11.44
N GLN A 403 11.53 3.61 -11.11
CA GLN A 403 12.22 4.03 -9.88
C GLN A 403 13.76 4.06 -10.04
N PRO A 404 14.33 4.89 -10.94
CA PRO A 404 15.77 4.84 -11.20
C PRO A 404 16.64 5.23 -9.98
N ALA A 405 16.23 6.25 -9.21
CA ALA A 405 17.06 6.82 -8.15
C ALA A 405 17.35 5.86 -6.97
N VAL A 406 16.50 4.85 -6.72
CA VAL A 406 16.73 3.92 -5.60
C VAL A 406 17.87 2.93 -5.86
N GLU A 407 18.34 2.80 -7.10
CA GLU A 407 19.42 1.89 -7.45
C GLU A 407 20.78 2.35 -6.93
N ASP A 408 20.97 3.65 -6.68
CA ASP A 408 22.23 4.18 -6.17
C ASP A 408 22.55 3.65 -4.77
N GLY A 409 21.57 3.69 -3.86
CA GLY A 409 21.72 3.12 -2.52
C GLY A 409 22.05 1.62 -2.59
N LYS A 410 21.33 0.86 -3.42
CA LYS A 410 21.57 -0.58 -3.61
C LYS A 410 22.95 -0.89 -4.17
N ARG A 411 23.43 -0.08 -5.12
CA ARG A 411 24.78 -0.22 -5.67
C ARG A 411 25.82 0.01 -4.58
N ILE A 412 25.70 1.10 -3.82
CA ILE A 412 26.64 1.43 -2.73
C ILE A 412 26.65 0.30 -1.69
N THR A 413 25.49 -0.15 -1.19
CA THR A 413 25.40 -1.24 -0.22
C THR A 413 26.08 -2.52 -0.69
N ARG A 414 25.88 -2.93 -1.95
CA ARG A 414 26.53 -4.12 -2.52
C ARG A 414 28.06 -4.01 -2.54
N GLU A 415 28.58 -2.82 -2.84
CA GLU A 415 30.02 -2.60 -2.88
C GLU A 415 30.63 -2.48 -1.48
N LEU A 416 29.91 -1.93 -0.50
CA LEU A 416 30.31 -1.94 0.91
C LEU A 416 30.43 -3.38 1.43
N LEU A 417 29.49 -4.26 1.10
CA LEU A 417 29.57 -5.68 1.43
C LEU A 417 30.73 -6.42 0.74
N ARG A 418 31.32 -5.82 -0.30
CA ARG A 418 32.55 -6.30 -0.97
C ARG A 418 33.83 -5.70 -0.38
N GLY A 419 33.72 -4.91 0.69
CA GLY A 419 34.84 -4.33 1.41
C GLY A 419 35.31 -2.96 0.90
N LYS A 420 34.59 -2.33 -0.04
CA LYS A 420 34.88 -0.95 -0.43
C LYS A 420 34.45 0.04 0.66
N SER A 421 35.13 1.17 0.74
CA SER A 421 34.77 2.27 1.64
C SER A 421 33.77 3.24 1.00
N ILE A 422 33.07 4.03 1.82
CA ILE A 422 32.16 5.09 1.32
C ILE A 422 32.95 6.12 0.50
N GLU A 423 34.13 6.51 0.99
CA GLU A 423 34.97 7.51 0.33
C GLU A 423 35.38 7.06 -1.08
N GLU A 424 35.74 5.78 -1.26
CA GLU A 424 36.03 5.22 -2.58
C GLU A 424 34.81 5.22 -3.53
N LEU A 425 33.61 5.05 -2.99
CA LEU A 425 32.38 4.89 -3.78
C LEU A 425 31.71 6.21 -4.17
N THR A 426 31.92 7.27 -3.38
CA THR A 426 31.19 8.53 -3.52
C THR A 426 32.10 9.76 -3.53
N GLY A 427 33.39 9.62 -3.19
CA GLY A 427 34.30 10.75 -2.96
C GLY A 427 33.98 11.56 -1.69
N PHE A 428 32.98 11.16 -0.92
CA PHE A 428 32.55 11.82 0.30
C PHE A 428 33.13 11.12 1.53
N LYS A 429 33.76 11.89 2.42
CA LYS A 429 34.17 11.40 3.75
C LYS A 429 32.95 11.32 4.66
N SER A 430 32.56 10.10 5.00
CA SER A 430 31.37 9.82 5.81
C SER A 430 31.43 10.34 7.25
N TYR A 431 32.63 10.50 7.80
CA TYR A 431 32.84 10.91 9.19
C TYR A 431 33.94 11.97 9.28
N ASP A 432 33.55 13.18 9.68
CA ASP A 432 34.48 14.21 10.13
C ASP A 432 34.32 14.37 11.64
N LYS A 433 35.40 14.07 12.37
CA LYS A 433 35.42 14.06 13.83
C LYS A 433 35.07 15.41 14.45
N ASN A 434 35.22 16.51 13.72
CA ASN A 434 34.84 17.85 14.20
C ASN A 434 33.32 18.02 14.33
N TYR A 435 32.54 17.18 13.66
CA TYR A 435 31.08 17.21 13.66
C TYR A 435 30.48 15.94 14.29
N ILE A 436 31.27 15.23 15.11
CA ILE A 436 30.82 14.07 15.87
C ILE A 436 30.82 14.44 17.34
N ILE A 437 29.64 14.37 17.96
CA ILE A 437 29.46 14.45 19.41
C ILE A 437 29.16 13.04 19.90
N GLU A 438 29.99 12.52 20.79
CA GLU A 438 29.71 11.28 21.52
C GLU A 438 28.60 11.58 22.53
N MET A 439 27.48 10.85 22.46
CA MET A 439 26.30 11.05 23.30
C MET A 439 26.11 9.91 24.28
#